data_AF-A0A7V4CNI8-F1
#
_entry.id   AF-A0A7V4CNI8-F1
#
_cell.length_a   1.000
_cell.length_b   1.000
_cell.length_c   1.000
_cell.angle_alpha   90.00
_cell.angle_beta   90.00
_cell.angle_gamma   90.00
#
_symmetry.space_group_name_H-M   'P 1'
#
loop_
_entity.id
_entity.type
_entity.pdbx_description
1 polymer ?
#
loop_
_entity_poly.entity_id
_entity_poly.type
_entity_poly.pdbx_seq_one_letter_code
_entity_poly.pdbx_strand_id
1 'polypeptide(L)' 'MKGKLEGIVVPLVTPFTDKGEIDFEALRACVRFWIDGGVDGLMPCGSNGEAPY' A
#
# COMPACT_ATOMS: atom_id res chain seq x y z
N MET A 1 1.94 -18.92 19.24
CA MET A 1 2.12 -18.23 17.95
C MET A 1 1.31 -16.95 17.96
N LYS A 2 1.88 -15.82 17.52
CA LYS A 2 1.11 -14.60 17.26
C LYS A 2 -0.02 -14.91 16.27
N GLY A 3 -1.17 -14.25 16.44
CA GLY A 3 -2.46 -14.61 15.84
C GLY A 3 -2.47 -14.71 14.31
N LYS A 4 -3.50 -15.39 13.80
CA LYS A 4 -3.75 -15.54 12.35
C LYS A 4 -4.07 -14.16 11.76
N LEU A 5 -3.48 -13.84 10.61
CA LEU A 5 -3.88 -12.67 9.82
C LEU A 5 -5.23 -12.98 9.16
N GLU A 6 -6.21 -12.13 9.40
CA GLU A 6 -7.58 -12.25 8.91
C GLU A 6 -8.14 -10.85 8.61
N GLY A 7 -9.18 -10.79 7.78
CA GLY A 7 -9.77 -9.53 7.31
C GLY A 7 -9.34 -9.14 5.89
N ILE A 8 -9.60 -7.89 5.52
CA ILE A 8 -9.29 -7.29 4.23
C ILE A 8 -7.88 -6.69 4.28
N VAL A 9 -6.95 -7.31 3.54
CA VAL A 9 -5.58 -6.82 3.39
C VAL A 9 -5.36 -6.34 1.96
N VAL A 10 -5.12 -5.04 1.80
CA VAL A 10 -5.02 -4.42 0.46
C VAL A 10 -3.58 -4.46 -0.05
N PRO A 11 -3.34 -4.99 -1.26
CA PRO A 11 -2.04 -4.85 -1.90
C PRO A 11 -1.87 -3.40 -2.36
N LEU A 12 -1.03 -2.65 -1.65
CA LEU A 12 -0.87 -1.21 -1.82
C LEU A 12 -0.02 -0.91 -3.07
N VAL A 13 -0.50 -0.01 -3.91
CA VAL A 13 0.26 0.53 -5.05
C VAL A 13 1.36 1.47 -4.58
N THR A 14 2.45 1.58 -5.35
CA THR A 14 3.50 2.59 -5.13
C THR A 14 3.33 3.69 -6.18
N PRO A 15 2.85 4.89 -5.82
CA PRO A 15 2.75 5.99 -6.77
C PRO A 15 4.13 6.52 -7.15
N PHE A 16 4.31 6.83 -8.43
CA PHE A 16 5.52 7.44 -8.95
C PHE A 16 5.19 8.78 -9.62
N THR A 17 6.13 9.70 -9.54
CA THR A 17 6.13 10.95 -10.32
C THR A 17 6.38 10.66 -11.80
N ASP A 18 6.15 11.64 -12.67
CA ASP A 18 6.47 11.52 -14.11
C ASP A 18 7.95 11.23 -14.40
N LYS A 19 8.84 11.43 -13.40
CA LYS A 19 10.27 11.11 -13.49
C LYS A 19 10.61 9.69 -13.02
N GLY A 20 9.62 8.92 -12.56
CA GLY A 20 9.81 7.58 -11.99
C GLY A 20 10.31 7.58 -10.53
N GLU A 21 10.40 8.74 -9.89
CA GLU A 21 10.70 8.82 -8.45
C GLU A 21 9.43 8.52 -7.64
N ILE A 22 9.55 7.91 -6.45
CA ILE A 22 8.40 7.66 -5.56
C ILE A 22 7.73 8.99 -5.21
N ASP A 23 6.43 9.08 -5.46
CA ASP A 23 5.60 10.20 -4.98
C ASP A 23 5.12 9.89 -3.56
N PHE A 24 5.86 10.40 -2.58
CA PHE A 24 5.55 10.18 -1.16
C PHE A 24 4.26 10.85 -0.69
N GLU A 25 3.84 11.95 -1.31
CA GLU A 25 2.62 12.64 -0.92
C GLU A 25 1.40 11.85 -1.44
N ALA A 26 1.44 11.39 -2.69
CA ALA A 26 0.44 10.49 -3.23
C ALA A 26 0.41 9.16 -2.46
N LEU A 27 1.57 8.57 -2.13
CA LEU A 27 1.65 7.35 -1.32
C LEU A 27 0.97 7.54 0.05
N ARG A 28 1.21 8.68 0.71
CA ARG A 28 0.57 9.02 1.99
C ARG A 28 -0.95 9.15 1.84
N ALA A 29 -1.42 9.73 0.74
CA ALA A 29 -2.85 9.83 0.45
C ALA A 29 -3.48 8.44 0.23
N CYS A 30 -2.82 7.56 -0.54
CA CYS A 30 -3.27 6.18 -0.75
C CYS A 30 -3.36 5.40 0.58
N VAL A 31 -2.33 5.49 1.43
CA VAL A 31 -2.34 4.84 2.75
C VAL A 31 -3.50 5.34 3.60
N ARG A 32 -3.72 6.66 3.67
CA ARG A 32 -4.82 7.25 4.44
C ARG A 32 -6.18 6.81 3.92
N PHE A 33 -6.38 6.83 2.60
CA PHE A 33 -7.63 6.38 1.98
C PHE A 33 -8.03 4.96 2.42
N TRP A 34 -7.07 4.04 2.44
CA TRP A 34 -7.34 2.66 2.84
C TRP A 34 -7.56 2.51 4.35
N ILE A 35 -6.75 3.18 5.17
CA ILE A 35 -6.91 3.17 6.63
C ILE A 35 -8.27 3.75 7.03
N ASP A 36 -8.64 4.90 6.47
CA ASP A 36 -9.92 5.57 6.72
C ASP A 36 -11.11 4.74 6.19
N GLY A 37 -10.86 3.90 5.17
CA GLY A 37 -11.81 2.91 4.66
C GLY A 37 -12.00 1.68 5.55
N GLY A 38 -11.24 1.54 6.64
CA GLY A 38 -11.43 0.47 7.62
C GLY A 38 -10.90 -0.89 7.21
N VAL A 39 -9.87 -0.94 6.34
CA VAL A 39 -9.22 -2.22 6.00
C VAL A 39 -8.40 -2.74 7.17
N ASP A 40 -8.30 -4.06 7.29
CA ASP A 40 -7.59 -4.73 8.40
C ASP A 40 -6.07 -4.72 8.21
N GLY A 41 -5.59 -4.47 6.99
CA GLY A 41 -4.16 -4.36 6.73
C GLY A 41 -3.79 -3.82 5.34
N LEU A 42 -2.52 -3.47 5.22
CA LEU A 42 -1.88 -3.07 3.97
C LEU A 42 -0.70 -3.99 3.68
N MET A 43 -0.57 -4.40 2.43
CA MET A 43 0.57 -5.16 1.91
C MET A 43 1.36 -4.27 0.93
N PRO A 44 2.37 -3.53 1.40
CA PRO A 44 3.24 -2.74 0.55
C PRO A 44 4.27 -3.63 -0.18
N CYS A 45 4.91 -3.09 -1.21
CA CYS A 45 6.00 -3.74 -1.94
C CYS A 45 5.64 -5.16 -2.46
N GLY A 46 4.37 -5.38 -2.82
CA GLY A 46 3.94 -6.56 -3.55
C GLY A 46 4.09 -6.38 -5.07
N SER A 47 3.58 -7.33 -5.85
CA SER A 47 3.51 -7.18 -7.31
C SER A 47 2.72 -5.93 -7.73
N ASN A 48 1.61 -5.63 -7.05
CA ASN A 48 0.83 -4.41 -7.27
C ASN A 48 1.53 -3.14 -6.78
N GLY A 49 2.53 -3.29 -5.90
CA GLY A 49 3.40 -2.20 -5.47
C GLY A 49 4.64 -2.03 -6.34
N GLU A 50 4.74 -2.78 -7.46
CA GLU A 50 5.83 -2.70 -8.44
C GLU A 50 7.23 -3.05 -7.87
N ALA A 51 7.31 -3.84 -6.80
CA ALA A 51 8.56 -4.13 -6.10
C ALA A 51 9.74 -4.72 -6.92
N PRO A 52 9.55 -5.41 -8.06
CA PRO A 52 10.68 -5.82 -8.91
C PRO A 52 11.42 -4.67 -9.61
N TYR A 53 10.84 -3.47 -9.62
CA TYR A 53 11.36 -2.26 -10.26
C TYR A 53 11.91 -1.29 -9.21
#